data_AF-A0AA86VA65-F1
#
_entry.id   AF-A0AA86VA65-F1
#
_cell.length_a   1.000
_cell.length_b   1.000
_cell.length_c   1.000
_cell.angle_alpha   90.00
_cell.angle_beta   90.00
_cell.angle_gamma   90.00
#
_symmetry.space_group_name_H-M   'P 1'
#
loop_
_entity.id
_entity.type
_entity.pdbx_description
1 polymer ?
#
loop_
_entity_poly.entity_id
_entity_poly.type
_entity_poly.pdbx_seq_one_letter_code
_entity_poly.pdbx_strand_id
1 'polypeptide(L)'
;CHGAKPPPNPEFTLKPKKKKIIQQNEGVPATPCPPCPELVWRSCVGQHIGAERMMVCSDKSQFSCENLCGNPLPCGNHYCTKTCHAFENQLRGSEACEDCSLPCQQEREPACPHNCPQRCHPGDCPPCKVLIKRSCHCGAMVHVFDCIYYNTLTAKGQESVRSCGGPCHRKLPNCTHLCPETCHPGQCTNADKCCKKVTVRCKCQTLKKEWVCQDVQAAYHLTGCHPKDIPKTQFGIGLIPCNSDCKSKVQVVESELQLRKSRVTEVQEPDTEKLVRKRKKRRERVLESKETTKLQKIISRAKRLLLYVLIFVILVAATYCGYKGLLWLSDWMNEVDERRQRYSRMK
;
A
#
# COMPACT_ATOMS: atom_id res chain seq x y z
N CYS A 1 17.95 -29.34 -39.90
CA CYS A 1 17.01 -28.31 -40.40
C CYS A 1 17.68 -27.16 -41.14
N HIS A 2 18.75 -27.38 -41.90
CA HIS A 2 19.25 -26.39 -42.88
C HIS A 2 19.79 -27.14 -44.10
N GLY A 3 19.07 -27.02 -45.22
CA GLY A 3 19.33 -27.61 -46.52
C GLY A 3 18.16 -27.30 -47.45
N ALA A 4 18.41 -27.10 -48.75
CA ALA A 4 17.37 -26.80 -49.72
C ALA A 4 16.34 -27.94 -49.78
N LYS A 5 15.06 -27.60 -49.67
CA LYS A 5 13.96 -28.58 -49.80
C LYS A 5 14.02 -29.21 -51.20
N PRO A 6 13.97 -30.55 -51.33
CA PRO A 6 13.87 -31.18 -52.64
C PRO A 6 12.54 -30.77 -53.32
N PRO A 7 12.52 -30.64 -54.66
CA PRO A 7 11.29 -30.33 -55.39
C PRO A 7 10.28 -31.48 -55.21
N PRO A 8 8.97 -31.17 -55.21
CA PRO A 8 7.92 -32.17 -55.04
C PRO A 8 7.91 -33.21 -56.16
N ASN A 9 7.63 -34.47 -55.80
CA ASN A 9 7.64 -35.62 -56.69
C ASN A 9 6.60 -35.46 -57.82
N PRO A 10 7.00 -35.55 -59.11
CA PRO A 10 6.10 -35.32 -60.26
C PRO A 10 4.97 -36.34 -60.43
N GLU A 11 4.90 -37.40 -59.61
CA GLU A 11 3.79 -38.37 -59.66
C GLU A 11 2.50 -37.89 -58.96
N PHE A 12 2.53 -36.81 -58.17
CA PHE A 12 1.35 -36.26 -57.48
C PHE A 12 0.84 -34.92 -58.04
N THR A 13 1.41 -34.42 -59.14
CA THR A 13 0.87 -33.26 -59.85
C THR A 13 -0.26 -33.70 -60.79
N LEU A 14 -1.50 -33.40 -60.40
CA LEU A 14 -2.66 -33.57 -61.27
C LEU A 14 -2.42 -32.84 -62.60
N LYS A 15 -2.34 -33.61 -63.70
CA LYS A 15 -2.16 -33.07 -65.04
C LYS A 15 -3.29 -32.08 -65.37
N PRO A 16 -2.99 -30.89 -65.91
CA PRO A 16 -4.04 -29.96 -66.34
C PRO A 16 -4.87 -30.59 -67.47
N LYS A 17 -6.18 -30.68 -67.27
CA LYS A 17 -7.14 -31.04 -68.34
C LYS A 17 -7.01 -30.01 -69.47
N LYS A 18 -6.79 -30.51 -70.69
CA LYS A 18 -6.77 -29.75 -71.96
C LYS A 18 -7.88 -28.69 -71.99
N LYS A 19 -7.50 -27.40 -71.98
CA LYS A 19 -8.43 -26.26 -72.16
C LYS A 19 -8.94 -26.31 -73.61
N LYS A 20 -10.26 -26.46 -73.77
CA LYS A 20 -10.94 -26.36 -75.08
C LYS A 20 -10.84 -24.89 -75.51
N ILE A 21 -10.16 -24.62 -76.62
CA ILE A 21 -10.08 -23.28 -77.22
C ILE A 21 -11.48 -22.94 -77.75
N ILE A 22 -12.12 -21.94 -77.13
CA ILE A 22 -13.36 -21.35 -77.65
C ILE A 22 -12.96 -20.18 -78.56
N GLN A 23 -13.50 -20.23 -79.76
CA GLN A 23 -13.24 -19.38 -80.92
C GLN A 23 -13.49 -17.90 -80.62
N GLN A 24 -12.56 -17.04 -81.05
CA GLN A 24 -12.65 -15.58 -80.92
C GLN A 24 -13.68 -15.04 -81.92
N ASN A 25 -14.69 -14.29 -81.43
CA ASN A 25 -15.56 -13.47 -82.27
C ASN A 25 -14.95 -12.07 -82.41
N GLU A 26 -14.91 -11.57 -83.65
CA GLU A 26 -14.46 -10.23 -84.02
C GLU A 26 -15.35 -9.15 -83.40
N GLY A 27 -14.73 -8.13 -82.79
CA GLY A 27 -15.41 -7.03 -82.11
C GLY A 27 -15.37 -5.72 -82.90
N VAL A 28 -16.53 -5.07 -83.03
CA VAL A 28 -16.71 -3.72 -83.59
C VAL A 28 -16.23 -2.66 -82.58
N PRO A 29 -15.55 -1.58 -83.00
CA PRO A 29 -15.11 -0.52 -82.09
C PRO A 29 -16.32 0.30 -81.57
N ALA A 30 -16.40 0.46 -80.24
CA ALA A 30 -17.28 1.32 -79.44
C ALA A 30 -18.29 0.64 -78.50
N THR A 31 -18.39 -0.70 -78.46
CA THR A 31 -19.16 -1.38 -77.40
C THR A 31 -18.25 -1.79 -76.23
N PRO A 32 -18.66 -1.59 -74.96
CA PRO A 32 -17.93 -2.15 -73.82
C PRO A 32 -17.80 -3.66 -73.98
N CYS A 33 -16.62 -4.21 -73.71
CA CYS A 33 -16.36 -5.63 -73.83
C CYS A 33 -17.38 -6.45 -73.01
N PRO A 34 -17.86 -7.59 -73.54
CA PRO A 34 -18.75 -8.46 -72.78
C PRO A 34 -18.05 -8.94 -71.49
N PRO A 35 -18.81 -9.18 -70.41
CA PRO A 35 -18.25 -9.62 -69.13
C PRO A 35 -17.50 -10.95 -69.30
N CYS A 36 -16.26 -11.00 -68.80
CA CYS A 36 -15.43 -12.20 -68.89
C CYS A 36 -16.04 -13.39 -68.11
N PRO A 37 -16.29 -14.55 -68.74
CA PRO A 37 -16.84 -15.75 -68.09
C PRO A 37 -15.75 -16.65 -67.48
N GLU A 38 -14.46 -16.29 -67.57
CA GLU A 38 -13.36 -17.10 -67.06
C GLU A 38 -13.43 -17.26 -65.53
N LEU A 39 -13.18 -18.48 -65.05
CA LEU A 39 -13.13 -18.77 -63.61
C LEU A 39 -11.74 -18.47 -63.06
N VAL A 40 -11.69 -17.66 -62.01
CA VAL A 40 -10.47 -17.30 -61.30
C VAL A 40 -10.57 -17.69 -59.84
N TRP A 41 -9.46 -18.13 -59.25
CA TRP A 41 -9.37 -18.33 -57.82
C TRP A 41 -9.33 -16.98 -57.12
N ARG A 42 -10.19 -16.80 -56.13
CA ARG A 42 -10.16 -15.65 -55.23
C ARG A 42 -10.04 -16.13 -53.80
N SER A 43 -9.38 -15.35 -52.96
CA SER A 43 -9.28 -15.55 -51.51
C SER A 43 -10.45 -14.91 -50.78
N CYS A 44 -10.78 -15.44 -49.60
CA CYS A 44 -11.89 -14.92 -48.81
C CYS A 44 -11.60 -13.49 -48.33
N VAL A 45 -12.65 -12.75 -48.01
CA VAL A 45 -12.54 -11.36 -47.53
C VAL A 45 -11.66 -11.22 -46.27
N GLY A 46 -11.59 -12.27 -45.44
CA GLY A 46 -10.75 -12.34 -44.25
C GLY A 46 -9.32 -12.88 -44.48
N GLN A 47 -8.97 -13.20 -45.73
CA GLN A 47 -7.67 -13.78 -46.13
C GLN A 47 -7.27 -15.05 -45.37
N HIS A 48 -8.24 -15.89 -45.00
CA HIS A 48 -7.98 -17.14 -44.28
C HIS A 48 -7.27 -18.16 -45.20
N ILE A 49 -6.23 -18.81 -44.66
CA ILE A 49 -5.43 -19.80 -45.36
C ILE A 49 -6.33 -20.96 -45.83
N GLY A 50 -6.30 -21.29 -47.12
CA GLY A 50 -7.08 -22.39 -47.72
C GLY A 50 -8.55 -22.07 -48.00
N ALA A 51 -9.01 -20.86 -47.70
CA ALA A 51 -10.34 -20.39 -48.06
C ALA A 51 -10.31 -19.68 -49.42
N GLU A 52 -10.13 -20.45 -50.50
CA GLU A 52 -10.18 -19.97 -51.89
C GLU A 52 -11.40 -20.55 -52.61
N ARG A 53 -12.07 -19.74 -53.44
CA ARG A 53 -13.23 -20.16 -54.24
C ARG A 53 -13.06 -19.74 -55.70
N MET A 54 -13.42 -20.63 -56.62
CA MET A 54 -13.53 -20.30 -58.04
C MET A 54 -14.73 -19.37 -58.25
N MET A 55 -14.48 -18.17 -58.73
CA MET A 55 -15.51 -17.16 -59.04
C MET A 55 -15.33 -16.66 -60.48
N VAL A 56 -16.42 -16.19 -61.07
CA VAL A 56 -16.40 -15.62 -62.42
C VAL A 56 -15.60 -14.32 -62.40
N CYS A 57 -14.68 -14.14 -63.35
CA CYS A 57 -13.78 -12.99 -63.41
C CYS A 57 -14.54 -11.65 -63.43
N SER A 58 -15.63 -11.59 -64.19
CA SER A 58 -16.51 -10.41 -64.26
C SER A 58 -17.33 -10.13 -63.01
N ASP A 59 -17.57 -11.14 -62.17
CA ASP A 59 -18.23 -10.93 -60.88
C ASP A 59 -17.26 -10.22 -59.94
N LYS A 60 -17.67 -9.12 -59.32
CA LYS A 60 -16.88 -8.35 -58.34
C LYS A 60 -17.29 -8.62 -56.91
N SER A 61 -18.22 -9.56 -56.69
CA SER A 61 -18.63 -9.99 -55.36
C SER A 61 -17.41 -10.47 -54.55
N GLN A 62 -17.45 -10.16 -53.27
CA GLN A 62 -16.53 -10.69 -52.27
C GLN A 62 -17.17 -11.92 -51.65
N PHE A 63 -16.37 -12.90 -51.26
CA PHE A 63 -16.88 -14.06 -50.53
C PHE A 63 -16.30 -14.12 -49.12
N SER A 64 -17.16 -14.36 -48.16
CA SER A 64 -16.83 -14.79 -46.81
C SER A 64 -16.86 -16.31 -46.75
N CYS A 65 -15.90 -16.93 -46.06
CA CYS A 65 -15.88 -18.38 -45.89
C CYS A 65 -16.74 -18.87 -44.71
N GLU A 66 -17.44 -17.97 -44.01
CA GLU A 66 -18.32 -18.21 -42.85
C GLU A 66 -17.65 -18.85 -41.61
N ASN A 67 -16.41 -19.35 -41.73
CA ASN A 67 -15.59 -19.82 -40.62
C ASN A 67 -15.24 -18.69 -39.63
N LEU A 68 -14.80 -19.07 -38.43
CA LEU A 68 -14.17 -18.14 -37.49
C LEU A 68 -12.94 -17.48 -38.11
N CYS A 69 -12.72 -16.21 -37.78
CA CYS A 69 -11.65 -15.38 -38.31
C CYS A 69 -10.27 -15.98 -38.02
N GLY A 70 -10.01 -16.32 -36.76
CA GLY A 70 -8.78 -16.98 -36.35
C GLY A 70 -7.50 -16.14 -36.54
N ASN A 71 -7.61 -14.88 -36.98
CA ASN A 71 -6.48 -13.99 -37.12
C ASN A 71 -5.90 -13.61 -35.74
N PRO A 72 -4.57 -13.52 -35.58
CA PRO A 72 -3.94 -13.20 -34.31
C PRO A 72 -4.32 -11.79 -33.88
N LEU A 73 -4.74 -11.64 -32.62
CA LEU A 73 -5.08 -10.36 -32.02
C LEU A 73 -3.81 -9.56 -31.69
N PRO A 74 -3.91 -8.22 -31.54
CA PRO A 74 -2.77 -7.37 -31.20
C PRO A 74 -2.05 -7.74 -29.89
N CYS A 75 -2.71 -8.49 -28.99
CA CYS A 75 -2.09 -9.01 -27.78
C CYS A 75 -1.08 -10.15 -28.01
N GLY A 76 -1.02 -10.72 -29.22
CA GLY A 76 -0.06 -11.76 -29.61
C GLY A 76 -0.38 -13.19 -29.16
N ASN A 77 -1.21 -13.36 -28.12
CA ASN A 77 -1.49 -14.68 -27.51
C ASN A 77 -2.90 -15.23 -27.77
N HIS A 78 -3.77 -14.46 -28.44
CA HIS A 78 -5.16 -14.85 -28.69
C HIS A 78 -5.53 -14.62 -30.15
N TYR A 79 -6.60 -15.28 -30.59
CA TYR A 79 -7.09 -15.24 -31.96
C TYR A 79 -8.51 -14.68 -32.00
N CYS A 80 -8.86 -13.99 -33.09
CA CYS A 80 -10.19 -13.44 -33.30
C CYS A 80 -11.24 -14.56 -33.42
N THR A 81 -12.27 -14.50 -32.58
CA THR A 81 -13.38 -15.47 -32.54
C THR A 81 -14.63 -15.00 -33.30
N LYS A 82 -14.58 -13.81 -33.91
CA LYS A 82 -15.65 -13.35 -34.81
C LYS A 82 -15.74 -14.25 -36.05
N THR A 83 -16.91 -14.31 -36.67
CA THR A 83 -17.07 -14.90 -38.00
C THR A 83 -16.26 -14.14 -39.04
N CYS A 84 -15.91 -14.78 -40.16
CA CYS A 84 -15.13 -14.21 -41.25
C CYS A 84 -15.61 -12.79 -41.61
N HIS A 85 -14.74 -11.81 -41.37
CA HIS A 85 -14.95 -10.41 -41.65
C HIS A 85 -13.78 -9.89 -42.49
N ALA A 86 -13.93 -8.71 -43.07
CA ALA A 86 -12.89 -8.14 -43.92
C ALA A 86 -11.61 -7.89 -43.12
N PHE A 87 -10.47 -8.32 -43.67
CA PHE A 87 -9.17 -8.12 -43.06
C PHE A 87 -8.76 -6.63 -43.10
N GLU A 88 -8.25 -6.13 -41.98
CA GLU A 88 -7.86 -4.74 -41.76
C GLU A 88 -6.74 -4.31 -42.73
N ASN A 89 -7.13 -3.69 -43.85
CA ASN A 89 -6.35 -2.75 -44.69
C ASN A 89 -6.95 -2.54 -46.10
N GLN A 90 -8.09 -3.15 -46.44
CA GLN A 90 -8.59 -3.09 -47.83
C GLN A 90 -9.80 -2.17 -48.04
N LEU A 91 -10.60 -1.88 -47.01
CA LEU A 91 -11.90 -1.22 -47.22
C LEU A 91 -12.23 -0.23 -46.09
N ARG A 92 -12.54 1.02 -46.45
CA ARG A 92 -13.14 2.01 -45.55
C ARG A 92 -14.49 1.46 -45.06
N GLY A 93 -14.61 1.21 -43.76
CA GLY A 93 -15.82 0.65 -43.14
C GLY A 93 -15.81 -0.87 -42.95
N SER A 94 -14.64 -1.53 -43.03
CA SER A 94 -14.50 -2.94 -42.63
C SER A 94 -14.54 -3.11 -41.11
N GLU A 95 -15.19 -4.18 -40.64
CA GLU A 95 -15.19 -4.55 -39.23
C GLU A 95 -13.83 -5.08 -38.82
N ALA A 96 -13.18 -4.42 -37.87
CA ALA A 96 -11.91 -4.85 -37.30
C ALA A 96 -12.04 -6.15 -36.51
N CYS A 97 -10.91 -6.86 -36.37
CA CYS A 97 -10.78 -7.95 -35.40
C CYS A 97 -11.21 -7.45 -34.00
N GLU A 98 -11.69 -8.36 -33.16
CA GLU A 98 -12.06 -8.00 -31.80
C GLU A 98 -10.86 -7.62 -30.93
N ASP A 99 -11.08 -6.78 -29.92
CA ASP A 99 -10.07 -6.48 -28.93
C ASP A 99 -10.01 -7.56 -27.86
N CYS A 100 -8.79 -7.97 -27.50
CA CYS A 100 -8.58 -8.92 -26.43
C CYS A 100 -9.01 -8.33 -25.08
N SER A 101 -10.04 -8.92 -24.50
CA SER A 101 -10.60 -8.50 -23.20
C SER A 101 -10.15 -9.37 -22.03
N LEU A 102 -9.35 -10.39 -22.31
CA LEU A 102 -8.92 -11.37 -21.31
C LEU A 102 -7.87 -10.77 -20.37
N PRO A 103 -7.88 -11.13 -19.07
CA PRO A 103 -6.86 -10.69 -18.13
C PRO A 103 -5.49 -11.25 -18.53
N CYS A 104 -4.42 -10.51 -18.24
CA CYS A 104 -3.08 -11.03 -18.44
C CYS A 104 -2.80 -12.17 -17.44
N GLN A 105 -2.43 -13.35 -17.96
CA GLN A 105 -2.07 -14.55 -17.20
C GLN A 105 -0.56 -14.80 -17.18
N GLN A 106 0.23 -13.87 -17.69
CA GLN A 106 1.68 -13.99 -17.71
C GLN A 106 2.24 -13.93 -16.28
N GLU A 107 3.18 -14.81 -15.98
CA GLU A 107 3.94 -14.74 -14.74
C GLU A 107 4.76 -13.45 -14.72
N ARG A 108 4.69 -12.72 -13.62
CA ARG A 108 5.42 -11.46 -13.47
C ARG A 108 6.88 -11.74 -13.17
N GLU A 109 7.76 -10.92 -13.74
CA GLU A 109 9.16 -10.84 -13.35
C GLU A 109 9.45 -9.49 -12.68
N PRO A 110 9.95 -9.45 -11.44
CA PRO A 110 10.23 -10.56 -10.53
C PRO A 110 8.95 -11.23 -10.01
N ALA A 111 9.06 -12.54 -9.71
CA ALA A 111 7.95 -13.36 -9.25
C ALA A 111 7.28 -12.76 -8.00
N CYS A 112 5.97 -12.50 -8.10
CA CYS A 112 5.16 -12.08 -6.97
C CYS A 112 3.73 -12.65 -7.09
N PRO A 113 3.01 -12.84 -5.98
CA PRO A 113 1.70 -13.49 -5.97
C PRO A 113 0.56 -12.60 -6.49
N HIS A 114 0.87 -11.45 -7.09
CA HIS A 114 -0.13 -10.46 -7.51
C HIS A 114 -0.36 -10.56 -9.02
N ASN A 115 -1.62 -10.58 -9.44
CA ASN A 115 -1.98 -10.59 -10.86
C ASN A 115 -1.64 -9.26 -11.55
N CYS A 116 -1.38 -9.29 -12.86
CA CYS A 116 -1.21 -8.08 -13.67
C CYS A 116 -2.52 -7.28 -13.73
N PRO A 117 -2.53 -5.95 -13.47
CA PRO A 117 -3.74 -5.14 -13.56
C PRO A 117 -4.18 -4.86 -15.00
N GLN A 118 -3.33 -5.19 -15.99
CA GLN A 118 -3.61 -4.98 -17.40
C GLN A 118 -4.33 -6.20 -18.00
N ARG A 119 -5.08 -5.93 -19.09
CA ARG A 119 -5.54 -6.99 -20.00
C ARG A 119 -4.34 -7.64 -20.68
N CYS A 120 -4.57 -8.72 -21.42
CA CYS A 120 -3.55 -9.37 -22.23
C CYS A 120 -2.85 -8.32 -23.11
N HIS A 121 -1.55 -8.18 -22.93
CA HIS A 121 -0.73 -7.18 -23.59
C HIS A 121 0.49 -7.89 -24.20
N PRO A 122 1.08 -7.32 -25.25
CA PRO A 122 2.38 -7.78 -25.74
C PRO A 122 3.49 -7.37 -24.75
N GLY A 123 4.56 -8.16 -24.69
CA GLY A 123 5.75 -7.87 -23.88
C GLY A 123 5.58 -8.10 -22.38
N ASP A 124 6.52 -7.59 -21.59
CA ASP A 124 6.62 -7.86 -20.14
C ASP A 124 5.58 -7.11 -19.32
N CYS A 125 5.16 -7.74 -18.21
CA CYS A 125 4.23 -7.14 -17.27
C CYS A 125 4.82 -5.88 -16.60
N PRO A 126 4.03 -4.82 -16.39
CA PRO A 126 4.48 -3.64 -15.65
C PRO A 126 4.83 -4.00 -14.21
N PRO A 127 5.77 -3.25 -13.58
CA PRO A 127 6.21 -3.53 -12.22
C PRO A 127 5.05 -3.52 -11.22
N CYS A 128 5.02 -4.50 -10.32
CA CYS A 128 4.01 -4.63 -9.28
C CYS A 128 4.15 -3.51 -8.22
N LYS A 129 3.16 -2.61 -8.22
CA LYS A 129 3.00 -1.49 -7.27
C LYS A 129 2.06 -1.80 -6.10
N VAL A 130 1.77 -3.08 -5.84
CA VAL A 130 0.93 -3.47 -4.72
C VAL A 130 1.69 -3.22 -3.42
N LEU A 131 1.04 -2.57 -2.46
CA LEU A 131 1.62 -2.29 -1.15
C LEU A 131 1.53 -3.53 -0.26
N ILE A 132 2.69 -4.02 0.20
CA ILE A 132 2.80 -5.11 1.14
C ILE A 132 3.12 -4.60 2.55
N LYS A 133 2.60 -5.28 3.56
CA LYS A 133 2.77 -4.95 4.97
C LYS A 133 3.77 -5.90 5.61
N ARG A 134 4.79 -5.36 6.29
CA ARG A 134 5.78 -6.14 7.05
C ARG A 134 5.94 -5.57 8.45
N SER A 135 5.89 -6.43 9.46
CA SER A 135 6.08 -6.00 10.84
C SER A 135 7.51 -5.53 11.06
N CYS A 136 7.64 -4.44 11.82
CA CYS A 136 8.91 -4.03 12.40
C CYS A 136 9.43 -5.15 13.31
N HIS A 137 10.74 -5.32 13.44
CA HIS A 137 11.31 -6.38 14.29
C HIS A 137 10.77 -6.30 15.71
N CYS A 138 10.72 -5.11 16.32
CA CYS A 138 10.20 -4.95 17.68
C CYS A 138 8.66 -5.06 17.79
N GLY A 139 7.93 -5.15 16.69
CA GLY A 139 6.46 -5.26 16.67
C GLY A 139 5.70 -3.96 16.96
N ALA A 140 6.41 -2.84 17.19
CA ALA A 140 5.79 -1.56 17.54
C ALA A 140 5.00 -0.92 16.40
N MET A 141 5.40 -1.21 15.15
CA MET A 141 4.76 -0.67 13.96
C MET A 141 4.81 -1.66 12.80
N VAL A 142 4.04 -1.37 11.76
CA VAL A 142 4.02 -2.12 10.50
C VAL A 142 4.51 -1.21 9.39
N HIS A 143 5.57 -1.61 8.71
CA HIS A 143 6.08 -0.92 7.53
C HIS A 143 5.28 -1.31 6.30
N VAL A 144 5.09 -0.35 5.40
CA VAL A 144 4.39 -0.52 4.13
C VAL A 144 5.40 -0.28 3.02
N PHE A 145 5.53 -1.24 2.10
CA PHE A 145 6.49 -1.21 0.99
C PHE A 145 5.80 -1.55 -0.31
N ASP A 146 6.31 -1.06 -1.43
CA ASP A 146 5.96 -1.59 -2.74
C ASP A 146 6.47 -3.04 -2.88
N CYS A 147 5.64 -3.92 -3.45
CA CYS A 147 5.93 -5.34 -3.56
C CYS A 147 7.27 -5.60 -4.27
N ILE A 148 7.52 -4.96 -5.41
CA ILE A 148 8.79 -5.13 -6.13
C ILE A 148 9.95 -4.62 -5.30
N TYR A 149 9.87 -3.40 -4.77
CA TYR A 149 10.94 -2.80 -3.98
C TYR A 149 11.39 -3.74 -2.85
N TYR A 150 10.46 -4.31 -2.09
CA TYR A 150 10.81 -5.21 -1.01
C TYR A 150 11.34 -6.56 -1.49
N ASN A 151 10.76 -7.15 -2.53
CA ASN A 151 11.14 -8.48 -3.02
C ASN A 151 12.46 -8.49 -3.81
N THR A 152 12.87 -7.36 -4.41
CA THR A 152 14.15 -7.25 -5.09
C THR A 152 15.33 -6.98 -4.15
N LEU A 153 15.06 -6.60 -2.89
CA LEU A 153 16.11 -6.46 -1.88
C LEU A 153 16.69 -7.82 -1.51
N THR A 154 17.99 -7.84 -1.21
CA THR A 154 18.65 -9.01 -0.61
C THR A 154 18.05 -9.31 0.76
N ALA A 155 18.22 -10.53 1.27
CA ALA A 155 17.75 -10.91 2.61
C ALA A 155 18.21 -9.93 3.71
N LYS A 156 19.47 -9.46 3.63
CA LYS A 156 20.02 -8.45 4.54
C LYS A 156 19.35 -7.08 4.38
N GLY A 157 19.02 -6.68 3.15
CA GLY A 157 18.27 -5.46 2.87
C GLY A 157 16.84 -5.52 3.39
N GLN A 158 16.15 -6.66 3.22
CA GLN A 158 14.81 -6.87 3.78
C GLN A 158 14.81 -6.80 5.30
N GLU A 159 15.85 -7.34 5.94
CA GLU A 159 16.02 -7.26 7.39
C GLU A 159 16.27 -5.83 7.86
N SER A 160 17.11 -5.04 7.17
CA SER A 160 17.41 -3.67 7.59
C SER A 160 16.21 -2.74 7.48
N VAL A 161 15.44 -2.80 6.38
CA VAL A 161 14.26 -1.93 6.17
C VAL A 161 13.12 -2.22 7.14
N ARG A 162 13.11 -3.42 7.76
CA ARG A 162 12.15 -3.79 8.82
C ARG A 162 12.52 -3.24 10.20
N SER A 163 13.60 -2.50 10.34
CA SER A 163 13.92 -1.78 11.57
C SER A 163 13.26 -0.39 11.58
N CYS A 164 12.63 -0.01 12.69
CA CYS A 164 12.12 1.36 12.87
C CYS A 164 13.23 2.38 13.23
N GLY A 165 14.48 1.94 13.40
CA GLY A 165 15.62 2.79 13.78
C GLY A 165 15.61 3.31 15.23
N GLY A 166 14.46 3.27 15.91
CA GLY A 166 14.32 3.67 17.31
C GLY A 166 14.74 2.57 18.31
N PRO A 167 14.60 2.84 19.63
CA PRO A 167 14.83 1.84 20.66
C PRO A 167 13.84 0.67 20.54
N CYS A 168 14.29 -0.53 20.87
CA CYS A 168 13.51 -1.74 20.75
C CYS A 168 12.35 -1.73 21.76
N HIS A 169 11.12 -1.85 21.26
CA HIS A 169 9.90 -1.82 22.08
C HIS A 169 9.58 -3.17 22.75
N ARG A 170 10.44 -4.19 22.57
CA ARG A 170 10.27 -5.47 23.24
C ARG A 170 10.68 -5.35 24.71
N LYS A 171 9.92 -6.02 25.57
CA LYS A 171 10.24 -6.15 27.00
C LYS A 171 11.25 -7.26 27.18
N LEU A 172 12.21 -7.04 28.08
CA LEU A 172 13.18 -8.08 28.45
C LEU A 172 12.46 -9.22 29.18
N PRO A 173 12.91 -10.48 29.07
CA PRO A 173 12.20 -11.63 29.62
C PRO A 173 12.18 -11.67 31.15
N ASN A 174 13.16 -11.05 31.81
CA ASN A 174 13.35 -11.12 33.26
C ASN A 174 12.94 -9.84 34.01
N CYS A 175 12.43 -8.82 33.31
CA CYS A 175 11.96 -7.58 33.93
C CYS A 175 10.92 -6.86 33.05
N THR A 176 10.27 -5.83 33.59
CA THR A 176 9.24 -5.07 32.87
C THR A 176 9.80 -4.00 31.92
N HIS A 177 11.12 -3.90 31.83
CA HIS A 177 11.80 -2.85 31.09
C HIS A 177 11.90 -3.16 29.60
N LEU A 178 11.79 -2.11 28.79
CA LEU A 178 12.10 -2.15 27.36
C LEU A 178 13.59 -2.37 27.12
N CYS A 179 13.90 -3.12 26.06
CA CYS A 179 15.26 -3.35 25.57
C CYS A 179 15.94 -2.01 25.23
N PRO A 180 17.19 -1.78 25.70
CA PRO A 180 17.93 -0.54 25.42
C PRO A 180 18.52 -0.49 24.00
N GLU A 181 18.64 -1.63 23.34
CA GLU A 181 19.19 -1.72 21.98
C GLU A 181 18.27 -1.05 20.95
N THR A 182 18.85 -0.60 19.84
CA THR A 182 18.08 -0.18 18.67
C THR A 182 17.27 -1.36 18.12
N CYS A 183 16.21 -1.08 17.39
CA CYS A 183 15.35 -2.13 16.84
C CYS A 183 16.18 -3.11 15.99
N HIS A 184 16.27 -4.34 16.49
CA HIS A 184 17.15 -5.38 15.98
C HIS A 184 16.33 -6.64 15.64
N PRO A 185 16.81 -7.45 14.69
CA PRO A 185 16.19 -8.74 14.39
C PRO A 185 16.42 -9.76 15.50
N GLY A 186 15.70 -10.89 15.44
CA GLY A 186 15.88 -11.99 16.41
C GLY A 186 15.44 -11.64 17.83
N GLN A 187 15.94 -12.36 18.84
CA GLN A 187 15.67 -12.09 20.27
C GLN A 187 16.62 -11.01 20.82
N CYS A 188 16.25 -10.36 21.93
CA CYS A 188 17.10 -9.34 22.57
C CYS A 188 18.35 -10.00 23.17
N THR A 189 19.52 -9.71 22.62
CA THR A 189 20.82 -10.28 23.04
C THR A 189 21.17 -9.96 24.50
N ASN A 190 20.83 -8.75 24.95
CA ASN A 190 21.03 -8.30 26.32
C ASN A 190 19.79 -8.55 27.22
N ALA A 191 19.09 -9.67 26.99
CA ALA A 191 17.93 -10.12 27.77
C ALA A 191 18.17 -10.11 29.30
N ASP A 192 19.40 -10.44 29.72
CA ASP A 192 19.77 -10.67 31.11
C ASP A 192 20.49 -9.48 31.76
N LYS A 193 20.83 -8.44 30.99
CA LYS A 193 21.62 -7.29 31.46
C LYS A 193 20.80 -6.01 31.36
N CYS A 194 19.85 -5.84 32.27
CA CYS A 194 19.05 -4.64 32.32
C CYS A 194 19.73 -3.54 33.16
N CYS A 195 20.16 -2.45 32.50
CA CYS A 195 20.83 -1.32 33.16
C CYS A 195 19.88 -0.28 33.78
N LYS A 196 18.56 -0.51 33.80
CA LYS A 196 17.61 0.46 34.37
C LYS A 196 17.66 0.44 35.90
N LYS A 197 17.58 1.62 36.52
CA LYS A 197 17.53 1.76 37.98
C LYS A 197 16.14 1.39 38.50
N VAL A 198 16.10 0.61 39.58
CA VAL A 198 14.88 0.16 40.26
C VAL A 198 15.01 0.44 41.74
N THR A 199 13.91 0.86 42.38
CA THR A 199 13.88 1.04 43.83
C THR A 199 13.65 -0.30 44.53
N VAL A 200 14.64 -0.75 45.28
CA VAL A 200 14.52 -1.90 46.19
C VAL A 200 14.09 -1.46 47.57
N ARG A 201 13.35 -2.31 48.29
CA ARG A 201 12.82 -2.04 49.63
C ARG A 201 13.06 -3.19 50.58
N CYS A 202 13.06 -2.90 51.88
CA CYS A 202 13.01 -3.94 52.90
C CYS A 202 11.63 -4.65 52.91
N LYS A 203 11.54 -5.80 53.58
CA LYS A 203 10.27 -6.52 53.81
C LYS A 203 9.21 -5.63 54.50
N CYS A 204 9.67 -4.75 55.38
CA CYS A 204 8.89 -3.71 56.07
C CYS A 204 8.48 -2.50 55.21
N GLN A 205 8.99 -2.37 53.99
CA GLN A 205 8.79 -1.24 53.07
C GLN A 205 9.23 0.16 53.57
N THR A 206 9.87 0.27 54.74
CA THR A 206 10.33 1.55 55.32
C THR A 206 11.64 2.05 54.72
N LEU A 207 12.57 1.14 54.45
CA LEU A 207 13.83 1.44 53.77
C LEU A 207 13.66 1.31 52.26
N LYS A 208 14.22 2.28 51.53
CA LYS A 208 14.29 2.29 50.06
C LYS A 208 15.71 2.62 49.62
N LYS A 209 16.21 1.90 48.62
CA LYS A 209 17.51 2.16 47.96
C LYS A 209 17.36 1.96 46.45
N GLU A 210 18.20 2.61 45.66
CA GLU A 210 18.23 2.43 44.21
C GLU A 210 19.30 1.42 43.81
N TRP A 211 18.91 0.33 43.14
CA TRP A 211 19.80 -0.69 42.57
C TRP A 211 19.61 -0.75 41.05
N VAL A 212 20.58 -1.31 40.33
CA VAL A 212 20.43 -1.61 38.90
C VAL A 212 19.58 -2.88 38.76
N CYS A 213 18.70 -2.94 37.76
CA CYS A 213 17.79 -4.07 37.57
C CYS A 213 18.54 -5.40 37.42
N GLN A 214 19.73 -5.41 36.80
CA GLN A 214 20.59 -6.58 36.74
C GLN A 214 21.02 -7.06 38.15
N ASP A 215 21.39 -6.15 39.05
CA ASP A 215 21.77 -6.49 40.44
C ASP A 215 20.56 -7.04 41.21
N VAL A 216 19.38 -6.48 40.97
CA VAL A 216 18.12 -6.97 41.55
C VAL A 216 17.82 -8.39 41.08
N GLN A 217 17.98 -8.66 39.78
CA GLN A 217 17.81 -10.01 39.21
C GLN A 217 18.84 -10.98 39.80
N ALA A 218 20.11 -10.59 39.91
CA ALA A 218 21.16 -11.39 40.52
C ALA A 218 20.84 -11.71 42.00
N ALA A 219 20.33 -10.74 42.77
CA ALA A 219 19.91 -10.96 44.15
C ALA A 219 18.75 -11.96 44.27
N TYR A 220 17.82 -11.98 43.30
CA TYR A 220 16.77 -13.00 43.24
C TYR A 220 17.31 -14.39 42.93
N HIS A 221 18.24 -14.50 41.98
CA HIS A 221 18.90 -15.78 41.71
C HIS A 221 19.66 -16.32 42.93
N LEU A 222 20.34 -15.45 43.70
CA LEU A 222 21.02 -15.84 44.94
C LEU A 222 20.06 -16.30 46.04
N THR A 223 18.82 -15.83 46.05
CA THR A 223 17.78 -16.25 47.01
C THR A 223 16.96 -17.44 46.52
N GLY A 224 17.35 -18.07 45.40
CA GLY A 224 16.67 -19.24 44.82
C GLY A 224 15.36 -18.92 44.10
N CYS A 225 15.05 -17.65 43.86
CA CYS A 225 13.84 -17.22 43.18
C CYS A 225 14.15 -16.83 41.73
N HIS A 226 13.44 -17.36 40.74
CA HIS A 226 13.60 -16.90 39.36
C HIS A 226 12.89 -15.53 39.19
N PRO A 227 13.53 -14.51 38.58
CA PRO A 227 12.90 -13.19 38.36
C PRO A 227 11.58 -13.20 37.57
N LYS A 228 11.26 -14.32 36.90
CA LYS A 228 10.03 -14.51 36.10
C LYS A 228 8.82 -14.86 36.97
N ASP A 229 9.04 -15.46 38.14
CA ASP A 229 7.98 -15.94 39.04
C ASP A 229 7.50 -14.84 39.99
N ILE A 230 8.20 -13.71 40.01
CA ILE A 230 7.92 -12.60 40.91
C ILE A 230 6.88 -11.69 40.25
N PRO A 231 5.71 -11.49 40.90
CA PRO A 231 4.71 -10.59 40.35
C PRO A 231 5.28 -9.17 40.27
N LYS A 232 4.90 -8.44 39.23
CA LYS A 232 5.41 -7.08 38.94
C LYS A 232 5.28 -6.10 40.11
N THR A 233 4.31 -6.31 40.99
CA THR A 233 4.06 -5.50 42.19
C THR A 233 5.02 -5.77 43.34
N GLN A 234 5.70 -6.92 43.34
CA GLN A 234 6.63 -7.35 44.40
C GLN A 234 8.10 -7.28 43.97
N PHE A 235 8.38 -6.91 42.71
CA PHE A 235 9.73 -6.76 42.21
C PHE A 235 10.49 -5.66 42.97
N GLY A 236 11.61 -6.04 43.59
CA GLY A 236 12.44 -5.19 44.44
C GLY A 236 12.05 -5.18 45.92
N ILE A 237 10.98 -5.85 46.35
CA ILE A 237 10.57 -5.91 47.76
C ILE A 237 11.30 -7.04 48.49
N GLY A 238 11.78 -6.78 49.71
CA GLY A 238 12.36 -7.79 50.58
C GLY A 238 13.84 -8.09 50.34
N LEU A 239 14.47 -7.43 49.38
CA LEU A 239 15.89 -7.62 49.04
C LEU A 239 16.85 -6.90 50.01
N ILE A 240 16.37 -5.88 50.73
CA ILE A 240 17.17 -5.14 51.71
C ILE A 240 16.87 -5.67 53.13
N PRO A 241 17.89 -6.02 53.94
CA PRO A 241 17.68 -6.35 55.35
C PRO A 241 17.27 -5.10 56.16
N CYS A 242 16.54 -5.32 57.27
CA CYS A 242 16.17 -4.23 58.17
C CYS A 242 17.37 -3.84 59.05
N ASN A 243 17.71 -2.55 59.12
CA ASN A 243 18.72 -2.02 60.04
C ASN A 243 18.07 -1.27 61.22
N SER A 244 18.88 -0.66 62.10
CA SER A 244 18.41 0.18 63.21
C SER A 244 17.49 1.32 62.77
N ASP A 245 17.77 1.93 61.61
CA ASP A 245 16.97 3.04 61.04
C ASP A 245 15.58 2.59 60.57
N CYS A 246 15.43 1.30 60.23
CA CYS A 246 14.14 0.71 59.97
C CYS A 246 13.32 0.59 61.27
N LYS A 247 13.94 0.05 62.33
CA LYS A 247 13.26 -0.19 63.62
C LYS A 247 12.76 1.12 64.23
N SER A 248 13.55 2.19 64.16
CA SER A 248 13.13 3.52 64.65
C SER A 248 11.97 4.10 63.84
N LYS A 249 11.97 3.99 62.51
CA LYS A 249 10.85 4.46 61.67
C LYS A 249 9.57 3.67 61.90
N VAL A 250 9.66 2.35 62.11
CA VAL A 250 8.49 1.53 62.46
C VAL A 250 7.94 1.92 63.84
N GLN A 251 8.79 2.16 64.82
CA GLN A 251 8.37 2.64 66.15
C GLN A 251 7.68 4.01 66.10
N VAL A 252 8.15 4.95 65.26
CA VAL A 252 7.50 6.25 65.08
C VAL A 252 6.11 6.10 64.44
N VAL A 253 5.96 5.25 63.42
CA VAL A 253 4.64 5.00 62.81
C VAL A 253 3.70 4.26 63.76
N GLU A 254 4.19 3.28 64.52
CA GLU A 254 3.39 2.53 65.50
C GLU A 254 2.95 3.42 66.67
N SER A 255 3.84 4.28 67.17
CA SER A 255 3.52 5.24 68.24
C SER A 255 2.57 6.35 67.77
N GLU A 256 2.68 6.85 66.53
CA GLU A 256 1.68 7.75 65.94
C GLU A 256 0.31 7.07 65.76
N LEU A 257 0.29 5.77 65.41
CA LEU A 257 -0.94 5.00 65.25
C LEU A 257 -1.60 4.73 66.62
N GLN A 258 -0.80 4.42 67.65
CA GLN A 258 -1.29 4.24 69.02
C GLN A 258 -1.76 5.56 69.65
N LEU A 259 -1.07 6.68 69.40
CA LEU A 259 -1.52 8.02 69.80
C LEU A 259 -2.83 8.42 69.11
N ARG A 260 -3.06 7.95 67.89
CA ARG A 260 -4.35 8.12 67.20
C ARG A 260 -5.45 7.23 67.76
N LYS A 261 -5.14 6.02 68.24
CA LYS A 261 -6.10 5.11 68.87
C LYS A 261 -6.48 5.57 70.28
N SER A 262 -5.54 6.07 71.09
CA SER A 262 -5.82 6.56 72.45
C SER A 262 -6.72 7.80 72.46
N ARG A 263 -6.65 8.65 71.43
CA ARG A 263 -7.58 9.79 71.24
C ARG A 263 -9.00 9.40 70.83
N VAL A 264 -9.27 8.13 70.51
CA VAL A 264 -10.58 7.68 70.00
C VAL A 264 -11.43 6.99 71.09
N THR A 265 -10.84 6.62 72.23
CA THR A 265 -11.53 5.88 73.31
C THR A 265 -12.42 6.74 74.22
N GLU A 266 -12.44 8.07 74.08
CA GLU A 266 -13.13 8.97 75.04
C GLU A 266 -14.50 9.51 74.57
N VAL A 267 -15.13 8.94 73.52
CA VAL A 267 -16.48 9.38 73.11
C VAL A 267 -17.37 8.17 72.81
N GLN A 268 -18.40 7.97 73.65
CA GLN A 268 -19.52 7.06 73.43
C GLN A 268 -20.74 7.81 72.85
N GLU A 269 -21.28 7.24 71.75
CA GLU A 269 -22.69 7.22 71.28
C GLU A 269 -23.34 8.54 70.76
N PRO A 270 -24.41 8.51 69.91
CA PRO A 270 -24.89 7.50 68.96
C PRO A 270 -25.15 8.04 67.52
N ASP A 271 -25.60 7.15 66.62
CA ASP A 271 -26.12 7.37 65.25
C ASP A 271 -27.15 8.52 65.14
N THR A 272 -27.38 9.24 64.04
CA THR A 272 -27.16 9.01 62.60
C THR A 272 -27.06 10.38 61.90
N GLU A 273 -26.53 10.36 60.68
CA GLU A 273 -26.67 11.42 59.66
C GLU A 273 -25.80 12.68 59.81
N LYS A 274 -24.68 12.69 59.04
CA LYS A 274 -24.18 13.87 58.30
C LYS A 274 -23.02 13.45 57.38
N LEU A 275 -23.39 13.07 56.16
CA LEU A 275 -22.59 13.41 55.00
C LEU A 275 -22.31 14.90 55.06
N VAL A 276 -21.03 15.29 55.22
CA VAL A 276 -20.40 16.58 54.90
C VAL A 276 -19.32 16.84 55.96
N ARG A 277 -18.11 16.31 55.75
CA ARG A 277 -16.83 16.99 56.07
C ARG A 277 -15.54 16.15 55.90
N LYS A 278 -15.43 15.23 54.93
CA LYS A 278 -14.11 14.85 54.37
C LYS A 278 -13.70 15.72 53.16
N ARG A 279 -14.11 17.00 53.17
CA ARG A 279 -13.92 17.98 52.07
C ARG A 279 -12.63 18.81 52.16
N LYS A 280 -11.73 18.58 53.14
CA LYS A 280 -10.58 19.49 53.36
C LYS A 280 -9.17 18.93 53.08
N LYS A 281 -9.01 17.64 52.77
CA LYS A 281 -7.72 17.05 52.31
C LYS A 281 -7.75 16.50 50.87
N ARG A 282 -8.73 16.97 50.09
CA ARG A 282 -8.81 16.85 48.62
C ARG A 282 -8.41 18.16 47.93
N ARG A 283 -8.07 19.23 48.67
CA ARG A 283 -7.81 20.56 48.09
C ARG A 283 -6.43 20.70 47.44
N GLU A 284 -5.42 19.95 47.87
CA GLU A 284 -4.08 20.00 47.24
C GLU A 284 -4.02 19.20 45.94
N ARG A 285 -4.56 17.98 45.88
CA ARG A 285 -4.73 17.23 44.61
C ARG A 285 -5.72 17.87 43.63
N VAL A 286 -6.60 18.76 44.11
CA VAL A 286 -7.50 19.52 43.22
C VAL A 286 -6.78 20.67 42.54
N LEU A 287 -5.71 21.27 43.11
CA LEU A 287 -4.96 22.32 42.42
C LEU A 287 -4.27 21.80 41.14
N GLU A 288 -3.56 20.67 41.21
CA GLU A 288 -2.91 20.05 40.03
C GLU A 288 -3.94 19.62 38.96
N SER A 289 -5.09 19.07 39.37
CA SER A 289 -6.19 18.75 38.44
C SER A 289 -6.87 20.00 37.84
N LYS A 290 -6.84 21.14 38.54
CA LYS A 290 -7.43 22.41 38.07
C LYS A 290 -6.47 23.14 37.12
N GLU A 291 -5.16 22.99 37.30
CA GLU A 291 -4.14 23.52 36.37
C GLU A 291 -4.17 22.82 35.02
N THR A 292 -4.32 21.49 34.98
CA THR A 292 -4.48 20.75 33.72
C THR A 292 -5.74 21.18 32.94
N THR A 293 -6.87 21.48 33.63
CA THR A 293 -8.08 22.01 32.96
C THR A 293 -7.93 23.44 32.44
N LYS A 294 -7.14 24.31 33.10
CA LYS A 294 -6.85 25.66 32.62
C LYS A 294 -5.91 25.63 31.43
N LEU A 295 -4.87 24.81 31.48
CA LEU A 295 -3.94 24.60 30.37
C LEU A 295 -4.68 24.05 29.14
N GLN A 296 -5.58 23.09 29.33
CA GLN A 296 -6.40 22.55 28.25
C GLN A 296 -7.34 23.60 27.64
N LYS A 297 -7.91 24.50 28.45
CA LYS A 297 -8.67 25.66 27.96
C LYS A 297 -7.80 26.65 27.18
N ILE A 298 -6.58 26.92 27.65
CA ILE A 298 -5.61 27.79 26.95
C ILE A 298 -5.21 27.15 25.62
N ILE A 299 -4.92 25.86 25.59
CA ILE A 299 -4.62 25.10 24.36
C ILE A 299 -5.82 25.13 23.40
N SER A 300 -7.05 24.98 23.90
CA SER A 300 -8.25 25.06 23.04
C SER A 300 -8.44 26.46 22.45
N ARG A 301 -8.15 27.52 23.21
CA ARG A 301 -8.20 28.90 22.73
C ARG A 301 -7.08 29.18 21.74
N ALA A 302 -5.87 28.69 21.99
CA ALA A 302 -4.74 28.80 21.08
C ALA A 302 -5.00 28.07 19.76
N LYS A 303 -5.54 26.84 19.79
CA LYS A 303 -5.95 26.11 18.58
C LYS A 303 -7.03 26.85 17.80
N ARG A 304 -8.01 27.45 18.49
CA ARG A 304 -9.08 28.22 17.86
C ARG A 304 -8.55 29.50 17.22
N LEU A 305 -7.63 30.21 17.88
CA LEU A 305 -6.93 31.37 17.31
C LEU A 305 -6.09 30.99 16.09
N LEU A 306 -5.36 29.88 16.16
CA LEU A 306 -4.55 29.38 15.05
C LEU A 306 -5.43 29.02 13.85
N LEU A 307 -6.60 28.42 14.09
CA LEU A 307 -7.58 28.14 13.05
C LEU A 307 -8.14 29.42 12.41
N TYR A 308 -8.41 30.47 13.20
CA TYR A 308 -8.82 31.77 12.65
C TYR A 308 -7.73 32.43 11.82
N VAL A 309 -6.46 32.36 12.25
CA VAL A 309 -5.32 32.87 11.47
C VAL A 309 -5.21 32.12 10.15
N LEU A 310 -5.38 30.79 10.16
CA LEU A 310 -5.28 29.96 8.97
C LEU A 310 -6.42 30.28 7.98
N ILE A 311 -7.64 30.48 8.46
CA ILE A 311 -8.77 30.95 7.63
C ILE A 311 -8.47 32.33 7.04
N PHE A 312 -7.92 33.25 7.83
CA PHE A 312 -7.57 34.58 7.34
C PHE A 312 -6.50 34.52 6.24
N VAL A 313 -5.47 33.70 6.40
CA VAL A 313 -4.45 33.48 5.36
C VAL A 313 -5.07 32.89 4.09
N ILE A 314 -5.99 31.93 4.21
CA ILE A 314 -6.70 31.37 3.06
C ILE A 314 -7.53 32.45 2.35
N LEU A 315 -8.24 33.30 3.09
CA LEU A 315 -9.02 34.40 2.49
C LEU A 315 -8.12 35.39 1.76
N VAL A 316 -7.01 35.80 2.37
CA VAL A 316 -6.04 36.69 1.71
C VAL A 316 -5.48 36.03 0.45
N ALA A 317 -5.07 34.76 0.53
CA ALA A 317 -4.57 34.03 -0.63
C ALA A 317 -5.63 33.92 -1.75
N ALA A 318 -6.89 33.64 -1.41
CA ALA A 318 -7.98 33.57 -2.37
C ALA A 318 -8.23 34.93 -3.03
N THR A 319 -8.25 36.02 -2.27
CA THR A 319 -8.39 37.38 -2.83
C THR A 319 -7.21 37.76 -3.72
N TYR A 320 -5.98 37.38 -3.34
CA TYR A 320 -4.78 37.64 -4.13
C TYR A 320 -4.77 36.84 -5.43
N CYS A 321 -5.10 35.55 -5.38
CA CYS A 321 -5.25 34.70 -6.56
C CYS A 321 -6.37 35.20 -7.48
N GLY A 322 -7.52 35.61 -6.91
CA GLY A 322 -8.62 36.20 -7.65
C GLY A 322 -8.23 37.51 -8.34
N TYR A 323 -7.56 38.41 -7.63
CA TYR A 323 -7.04 39.66 -8.18
C TYR A 323 -6.05 39.42 -9.33
N LYS A 324 -5.11 38.49 -9.13
CA LYS A 324 -4.12 38.13 -10.17
C LYS A 324 -4.80 37.48 -11.39
N GLY A 325 -5.84 36.67 -11.17
CA GLY A 325 -6.64 36.10 -12.24
C GLY A 325 -7.40 37.17 -13.05
N LEU A 326 -7.98 38.16 -12.37
CA LEU A 326 -8.65 39.30 -13.04
C LEU A 326 -7.67 40.16 -13.84
N LEU A 327 -6.48 40.43 -13.31
CA LEU A 327 -5.41 41.12 -14.05
C LEU A 327 -5.01 40.35 -15.30
N TRP A 328 -4.77 39.04 -15.17
CA TRP A 328 -4.43 38.21 -16.31
C TRP A 328 -5.53 38.17 -17.36
N LEU A 329 -6.80 38.12 -16.93
CA LEU A 329 -7.95 38.18 -17.83
C LEU A 329 -8.03 39.52 -18.57
N SER A 330 -7.75 40.63 -17.88
CA SER A 330 -7.70 41.97 -18.46
C SER A 330 -6.58 42.09 -19.49
N ASP A 331 -5.39 41.58 -19.19
CA ASP A 331 -4.25 41.58 -20.12
C ASP A 331 -4.56 40.74 -21.36
N TRP A 332 -5.17 39.57 -21.17
CA TRP A 332 -5.60 38.70 -22.26
C TRP A 332 -6.68 39.35 -23.13
N MET A 333 -7.68 40.00 -22.54
CA MET A 333 -8.71 40.73 -23.29
C MET A 333 -8.10 41.87 -24.14
N ASN A 334 -7.16 42.63 -23.58
CA ASN A 334 -6.45 43.68 -24.32
C ASN A 334 -5.69 43.09 -25.52
N GLU A 335 -5.02 41.95 -25.36
CA GLU A 335 -4.30 41.30 -26.46
C GLU A 335 -5.25 40.82 -27.57
N VAL A 336 -6.43 40.30 -27.19
CA VAL A 336 -7.47 39.88 -28.15
C VAL A 336 -8.03 41.08 -28.90
N ASP A 337 -8.29 42.21 -28.23
CA ASP A 337 -8.78 43.43 -28.87
C ASP A 337 -7.73 44.04 -29.82
N GLU A 338 -6.45 44.04 -29.45
CA GLU A 338 -5.36 44.45 -30.35
C GLU A 338 -5.28 43.56 -31.60
N ARG A 339 -5.47 42.24 -31.46
CA ARG A 339 -5.53 41.32 -32.61
C ARG A 339 -6.74 41.63 -33.49
N ARG A 340 -7.90 41.91 -32.90
CA ARG A 340 -9.13 42.27 -33.65
C ARG A 340 -8.98 43.61 -34.40
N GLN A 341 -8.36 44.61 -33.79
CA GLN A 341 -8.06 45.89 -34.46
C GLN A 341 -7.05 45.71 -35.60
N ARG A 342 -6.01 44.89 -35.43
CA ARG A 342 -5.07 44.56 -36.51
C ARG A 342 -5.75 43.87 -37.69
N TYR A 343 -6.60 42.88 -37.42
CA TYR A 343 -7.41 42.23 -38.47
C TYR A 343 -8.33 43.21 -39.20
N SER A 344 -8.93 44.17 -38.48
CA SER A 344 -9.82 45.17 -39.07
C SER A 344 -9.09 46.22 -39.90
N ARG A 345 -7.79 46.48 -39.66
CA ARG A 345 -6.96 47.39 -40.48
C ARG A 345 -6.39 46.72 -41.74
N MET A 346 -6.32 45.40 -41.79
CA MET A 346 -5.81 44.65 -42.95
C MET A 346 -6.89 44.36 -44.01
N LYS A 347 -8.16 44.62 -43.68
CA LYS A 347 -9.32 44.43 -44.53
C LYS A 347 -9.83 45.79 -44.98
#